data_AF-A0A848GJZ9-F1
#
_entry.id   AF-A0A848GJZ9-F1
#
_cell.length_a   1.000
_cell.length_b   1.000
_cell.length_c   1.000
_cell.angle_alpha   90.00
_cell.angle_beta   90.00
_cell.angle_gamma   90.00
#
_symmetry.space_group_name_H-M   'P 1'
#
loop_
_entity.id
_entity.type
_entity.pdbx_description
1 polymer ?
#
loop_
_entity_poly.entity_id
_entity_poly.type
_entity_poly.pdbx_seq_one_letter_code
_entity_poly.pdbx_strand_id
1 'polypeptide(L)'
;MKKLGLILSGLVIMALAACSTKVTSSWRANNAQQLQKDQKIMVMALVPQKDRALRSQMENFTATELKRKGYNAVSSLQEFGPDEFIKMGEKQAIRKLQGSDVNQVLTIVMVDKGRERSYTPGYAYAPYGYWGFWPYYSRWYNTYYSPGYVTYSTRYQWEGNLYDLKSGQLLYSVQSQSFDPPSTARMAVLYAQQVVKDMTKRNLLARN
;
A
#
# COMPACT_ATOMS: atom_id res chain seq x y z
N MET A 1 -35.71 -9.83 46.61
CA MET A 1 -36.29 -10.06 45.26
C MET A 1 -36.11 -8.81 44.43
N LYS A 2 -35.62 -8.95 43.17
CA LYS A 2 -35.71 -7.97 42.06
C LYS A 2 -34.78 -6.74 42.21
N LYS A 3 -33.85 -6.39 41.32
CA LYS A 3 -33.48 -6.85 39.97
C LYS A 3 -32.01 -6.49 39.71
N LEU A 4 -31.22 -7.48 39.30
CA LEU A 4 -30.04 -7.32 38.47
C LEU A 4 -30.51 -6.70 37.13
N GLY A 5 -30.05 -5.49 36.81
CA GLY A 5 -30.48 -4.74 35.63
C GLY A 5 -29.30 -4.41 34.72
N LEU A 6 -29.02 -5.37 33.82
CA LEU A 6 -28.28 -5.28 32.56
C LEU A 6 -27.34 -4.07 32.33
N ILE A 7 -26.06 -4.39 32.44
CA ILE A 7 -25.00 -3.99 31.50
C ILE A 7 -25.47 -4.39 30.09
N LEU A 8 -25.79 -3.45 29.20
CA LEU A 8 -25.68 -3.58 27.73
C LEU A 8 -26.16 -2.30 27.03
N SER A 9 -25.25 -1.36 26.76
CA SER A 9 -25.40 -0.44 25.62
C SER A 9 -24.14 0.37 25.43
N GLY A 10 -23.60 0.32 24.22
CA GLY A 10 -22.55 1.24 23.80
C GLY A 10 -21.28 0.62 23.25
N LEU A 11 -21.29 -0.65 22.81
CA LEU A 11 -20.27 -1.09 21.85
C LEU A 11 -20.63 -0.54 20.47
N VAL A 12 -20.41 0.76 20.29
CA VAL A 12 -20.33 1.38 18.97
C VAL A 12 -19.07 0.78 18.33
N ILE A 13 -19.27 -0.31 17.59
CA ILE A 13 -18.26 -0.85 16.68
C ILE A 13 -18.11 0.21 15.59
N MET A 14 -17.16 1.11 15.82
CA MET A 14 -16.68 2.04 14.82
C MET A 14 -16.04 1.18 13.74
N ALA A 15 -16.79 0.92 12.65
CA ALA A 15 -16.29 0.29 11.45
C ALA A 15 -15.26 1.24 10.84
N LEU A 16 -14.03 1.20 11.35
CA LEU A 16 -12.88 1.79 10.69
C LEU A 16 -12.83 1.15 9.31
N ALA A 17 -13.13 1.93 8.28
CA ALA A 17 -12.92 1.54 6.89
C ALA A 17 -11.48 1.04 6.79
N ALA A 18 -11.31 -0.28 6.74
CA ALA A 18 -10.01 -0.91 6.78
C ALA A 18 -9.35 -0.67 5.42
N CYS A 19 -8.55 0.40 5.32
CA CYS A 19 -7.66 0.57 4.19
C CYS A 19 -6.81 -0.68 4.05
N SER A 20 -6.95 -1.36 2.92
CA SER A 20 -6.16 -2.52 2.60
C SER A 20 -5.12 -2.12 1.56
N THR A 21 -3.85 -2.30 1.92
CA THR A 21 -2.74 -2.30 0.96
C THR A 21 -2.22 -3.73 0.89
N LYS A 22 -2.12 -4.27 -0.33
CA LYS A 22 -1.62 -5.62 -0.58
C LYS A 22 -0.59 -5.62 -1.70
N VAL A 23 0.47 -6.41 -1.52
CA VAL A 23 1.38 -6.77 -2.62
C VAL A 23 0.64 -7.75 -3.54
N THR A 24 0.51 -7.40 -4.81
CA THR A 24 -0.15 -8.22 -5.83
C THR A 24 0.82 -9.14 -6.53
N SER A 25 2.04 -8.67 -6.77
CA SER A 25 3.11 -9.46 -7.37
C SER A 25 4.45 -8.94 -6.86
N SER A 26 5.45 -9.82 -6.81
CA SER A 26 6.83 -9.40 -6.61
C SER A 26 7.81 -10.38 -7.23
N TRP A 27 9.00 -9.90 -7.53
CA TRP A 27 10.07 -10.63 -8.18
C TRP A 27 11.42 -10.17 -7.62
N ARG A 28 12.38 -11.09 -7.55
CA ARG A 28 13.77 -10.84 -7.17
C ARG A 28 14.66 -11.49 -8.22
N ALA A 29 15.74 -10.82 -8.60
CA ALA A 29 16.73 -11.41 -9.49
C ALA A 29 17.45 -12.60 -8.84
N ASN A 30 17.66 -13.67 -9.58
CA ASN A 30 18.29 -14.90 -9.06
C ASN A 30 19.71 -14.66 -8.53
N ASN A 31 20.43 -13.71 -9.12
CA ASN A 31 21.78 -13.31 -8.75
C ASN A 31 21.82 -12.15 -7.75
N ALA A 32 20.68 -11.55 -7.38
CA ALA A 32 20.67 -10.47 -6.41
C ALA A 32 21.16 -11.01 -5.07
N GLN A 33 22.22 -10.44 -4.53
CA GLN A 33 22.66 -10.73 -3.17
C GLN A 33 21.74 -10.07 -2.15
N GLN A 34 21.82 -10.52 -0.90
CA GLN A 34 21.15 -9.83 0.19
C GLN A 34 21.79 -8.45 0.36
N LEU A 35 20.97 -7.41 0.59
CA LEU A 35 21.48 -6.07 0.78
C LEU A 35 22.32 -5.99 2.07
N GLN A 36 23.41 -5.22 1.98
CA GLN A 36 24.25 -4.89 3.12
C GLN A 36 23.63 -3.71 3.90
N LYS A 37 23.81 -3.69 5.22
CA LYS A 37 23.12 -2.73 6.11
C LYS A 37 23.72 -1.33 6.06
N ASP A 38 25.01 -1.23 5.81
CA ASP A 38 25.82 -0.01 5.70
C ASP A 38 25.65 0.70 4.35
N GLN A 39 25.34 -0.06 3.29
CA GLN A 39 25.07 0.47 1.95
C GLN A 39 23.84 1.38 1.92
N LYS A 40 24.00 2.57 1.33
CA LYS A 40 22.96 3.60 1.29
C LYS A 40 21.92 3.29 0.21
N ILE A 41 20.67 3.18 0.63
CA ILE A 41 19.50 3.00 -0.22
C ILE A 41 18.80 4.36 -0.37
N MET A 42 18.77 4.88 -1.59
CA MET A 42 18.02 6.08 -1.93
C MET A 42 16.59 5.71 -2.33
N VAL A 43 15.59 6.27 -1.65
CA VAL A 43 14.17 6.09 -2.00
C VAL A 43 13.70 7.27 -2.84
N MET A 44 13.14 7.00 -4.01
CA MET A 44 12.66 8.00 -4.97
C MET A 44 11.21 7.71 -5.34
N ALA A 45 10.29 8.64 -5.07
CA ALA A 45 8.88 8.45 -5.45
C ALA A 45 8.49 9.36 -6.62
N LEU A 46 7.71 8.80 -7.54
CA LEU A 46 7.08 9.50 -8.65
C LEU A 46 5.56 9.40 -8.51
N VAL A 47 4.95 10.55 -8.24
CA VAL A 47 3.49 10.74 -8.12
C VAL A 47 3.08 11.98 -8.89
N PRO A 48 1.79 12.16 -9.23
CA PRO A 48 1.32 13.38 -9.87
C PRO A 48 1.74 14.63 -9.09
N GLN A 49 2.14 15.69 -9.79
CA GLN A 49 2.72 16.90 -9.17
C GLN A 49 1.78 17.57 -8.15
N LYS A 50 0.46 17.44 -8.33
CA LYS A 50 -0.56 17.93 -7.38
C LYS A 50 -0.50 17.22 -6.01
N ASP A 51 0.11 16.04 -5.94
CA ASP A 51 0.18 15.19 -4.75
C ASP A 51 1.57 15.25 -4.09
N ARG A 52 2.21 16.44 -4.00
CA ARG A 52 3.57 16.59 -3.43
C ARG A 52 3.72 16.02 -2.02
N ALA A 53 2.70 16.20 -1.17
CA ALA A 53 2.70 15.66 0.19
C ALA A 53 2.77 14.12 0.19
N LEU A 54 2.08 13.47 -0.75
CA LEU A 54 2.12 12.03 -0.89
C LEU A 54 3.52 11.55 -1.32
N ARG A 55 4.19 12.26 -2.24
CA ARG A 55 5.58 11.96 -2.62
C ARG A 55 6.48 11.87 -1.38
N SER A 56 6.47 12.93 -0.57
CA SER A 56 7.25 13.01 0.65
C SER A 56 6.92 11.88 1.62
N GLN A 57 5.64 11.61 1.83
CA GLN A 57 5.18 10.53 2.71
C GLN A 57 5.69 9.16 2.22
N MET A 58 5.54 8.84 0.93
CA MET A 58 5.98 7.56 0.36
C MET A 58 7.49 7.34 0.54
N GLU A 59 8.32 8.33 0.24
CA GLU A 59 9.77 8.22 0.42
C GLU A 59 10.15 8.10 1.90
N ASN A 60 9.61 8.98 2.75
CA ASN A 60 10.00 9.05 4.17
C ASN A 60 9.57 7.81 4.94
N PHE A 61 8.34 7.34 4.77
CA PHE A 61 7.87 6.15 5.48
C PHE A 61 8.59 4.89 5.00
N THR A 62 8.89 4.78 3.70
CA THR A 62 9.66 3.65 3.17
C THR A 62 11.10 3.64 3.70
N ALA A 63 11.78 4.79 3.67
CA ALA A 63 13.11 4.93 4.25
C ALA A 63 13.10 4.63 5.76
N THR A 64 12.08 5.08 6.49
CA THR A 64 11.92 4.80 7.93
C THR A 64 11.73 3.31 8.21
N GLU A 65 10.89 2.62 7.43
CA GLU A 65 10.68 1.18 7.58
C GLU A 65 11.93 0.36 7.26
N LEU A 66 12.73 0.78 6.27
CA LEU A 66 14.05 0.19 6.00
C LEU A 66 15.04 0.44 7.15
N LYS A 67 15.10 1.67 7.68
CA LYS A 67 15.91 2.02 8.86
C LYS A 67 15.52 1.19 10.08
N ARG A 68 14.23 0.92 10.28
CA ARG A 68 13.73 0.05 11.36
C ARG A 68 14.24 -1.39 11.24
N LYS A 69 14.62 -1.84 10.04
CA LYS A 69 15.30 -3.13 9.79
C LYS A 69 16.83 -3.05 9.91
N GLY A 70 17.38 -1.88 10.21
CA GLY A 70 18.82 -1.63 10.37
C GLY A 70 19.55 -1.30 9.07
N TYR A 71 18.83 -0.88 8.03
CA TYR A 71 19.42 -0.48 6.75
C TYR A 71 19.60 1.04 6.67
N ASN A 72 20.70 1.48 6.06
CA ASN A 72 20.92 2.88 5.73
C ASN A 72 20.04 3.28 4.54
N ALA A 73 18.92 3.96 4.79
CA ALA A 73 18.00 4.42 3.74
C ALA A 73 17.66 5.90 3.87
N VAL A 74 17.51 6.64 2.77
CA VAL A 74 17.19 8.07 2.78
C VAL A 74 16.16 8.44 1.72
N SER A 75 15.47 9.56 1.91
CA SER A 75 14.56 10.12 0.90
C SER A 75 15.32 11.04 -0.05
N SER A 76 15.11 10.85 -1.34
CA SER A 76 15.65 11.75 -2.38
C SER A 76 15.12 13.17 -2.26
N LEU A 77 13.85 13.31 -1.87
CA LEU A 77 13.19 14.59 -1.70
C LEU A 77 13.80 15.37 -0.53
N GLN A 78 14.18 14.70 0.56
CA GLN A 78 14.87 15.34 1.68
C GLN A 78 16.32 15.68 1.34
N GLU A 79 17.03 14.77 0.65
CA GLU A 79 18.46 14.93 0.34
C GLU A 79 18.71 16.01 -0.73
N PHE A 80 17.89 16.03 -1.78
CA PHE A 80 18.12 16.83 -2.98
C PHE A 80 17.02 17.86 -3.27
N GLY A 81 15.87 17.76 -2.62
CA GLY A 81 14.73 18.64 -2.88
C GLY A 81 13.80 18.17 -4.02
N PRO A 82 12.69 18.89 -4.22
CA PRO A 82 11.59 18.44 -5.09
C PRO A 82 11.93 18.45 -6.58
N ASP A 83 12.78 19.38 -7.01
CA ASP A 83 12.91 19.72 -8.43
C ASP A 83 14.27 19.29 -9.03
N GLU A 84 15.20 18.76 -8.23
CA GLU A 84 16.57 18.44 -8.65
C GLU A 84 16.61 17.54 -9.88
N PHE A 85 15.86 16.43 -9.86
CA PHE A 85 15.90 15.42 -10.94
C PHE A 85 14.97 15.72 -12.12
N ILE A 86 14.10 16.74 -12.06
CA ILE A 86 13.05 16.97 -13.07
C ILE A 86 13.64 17.30 -14.45
N LYS A 87 14.78 17.98 -14.48
CA LYS A 87 15.42 18.46 -15.72
C LYS A 87 16.72 17.73 -16.05
N MET A 88 17.10 16.73 -15.26
CA MET A 88 18.34 15.99 -15.46
C MET A 88 18.15 14.89 -16.50
N GLY A 89 19.13 14.76 -17.40
CA GLY A 89 19.28 13.54 -18.19
C GLY A 89 19.82 12.39 -17.34
N GLU A 90 19.60 11.15 -17.79
CA GLU A 90 19.99 9.91 -17.09
C GLU A 90 21.43 9.95 -16.56
N LYS A 91 22.41 10.28 -17.43
CA LYS A 91 23.83 10.34 -17.04
C LYS A 91 24.11 11.34 -15.92
N GLN A 92 23.37 12.45 -15.86
CA GLN A 92 23.54 13.46 -14.80
C GLN A 92 22.96 12.95 -13.49
N ALA A 93 21.76 12.35 -13.54
CA ALA A 93 21.10 11.77 -12.38
C ALA A 93 21.95 10.64 -11.76
N ILE A 94 22.48 9.72 -12.58
CA ILE A 94 23.36 8.64 -12.11
C ILE A 94 24.61 9.20 -11.44
N ARG A 95 25.30 10.16 -12.06
CA ARG A 95 26.50 10.78 -11.46
C ARG A 95 26.19 11.48 -10.14
N LYS A 96 25.05 12.17 -10.04
CA LYS A 96 24.62 12.85 -8.82
C LYS A 96 24.39 11.85 -7.69
N LEU A 97 23.71 10.73 -7.97
CA LEU A 97 23.47 9.67 -7.00
C LEU A 97 24.80 9.00 -6.58
N GLN A 98 25.68 8.71 -7.53
CA GLN A 98 27.02 8.14 -7.25
C GLN A 98 27.87 9.08 -6.37
N GLY A 99 27.80 10.39 -6.62
CA GLY A 99 28.49 11.40 -5.81
C GLY A 99 27.89 11.63 -4.41
N SER A 100 26.83 10.92 -4.05
CA SER A 100 26.16 10.99 -2.74
C SER A 100 26.23 9.67 -1.96
N ASP A 101 27.19 8.82 -2.34
CA ASP A 101 27.46 7.51 -1.75
C ASP A 101 26.28 6.53 -1.79
N VAL A 102 25.37 6.70 -2.76
CA VAL A 102 24.23 5.81 -2.95
C VAL A 102 24.68 4.51 -3.60
N ASN A 103 24.31 3.37 -3.01
CA ASN A 103 24.60 2.05 -3.56
C ASN A 103 23.39 1.47 -4.29
N GLN A 104 22.18 1.68 -3.74
CA GLN A 104 20.94 1.21 -4.36
C GLN A 104 19.90 2.32 -4.46
N VAL A 105 19.06 2.22 -5.48
CA VAL A 105 17.94 3.14 -5.69
C VAL A 105 16.64 2.35 -5.69
N LEU A 106 15.75 2.66 -4.75
CA LEU A 106 14.38 2.16 -4.72
C LEU A 106 13.45 3.21 -5.30
N THR A 107 12.95 2.97 -6.51
CA THR A 107 11.91 3.80 -7.11
C THR A 107 10.53 3.34 -6.67
N ILE A 108 9.60 4.28 -6.51
CA ILE A 108 8.20 4.04 -6.16
C ILE A 108 7.33 4.88 -7.11
N VAL A 109 6.59 4.25 -8.01
CA VAL A 109 5.81 4.93 -9.05
C VAL A 109 4.33 4.66 -8.85
N MET A 110 3.51 5.72 -8.85
CA MET A 110 2.05 5.57 -8.97
C MET A 110 1.71 5.30 -10.44
N VAL A 111 1.29 4.06 -10.74
CA VAL A 111 1.00 3.62 -12.12
C VAL A 111 -0.43 3.94 -12.52
N ASP A 112 -1.37 3.76 -11.59
CA ASP A 112 -2.81 3.98 -11.84
C ASP A 112 -3.51 4.51 -10.58
N LYS A 113 -4.52 5.35 -10.79
CA LYS A 113 -5.43 5.86 -9.78
C LYS A 113 -6.84 5.94 -10.38
N GLY A 114 -7.72 5.03 -9.97
CA GLY A 114 -9.06 4.90 -10.52
C GLY A 114 -10.14 4.86 -9.44
N ARG A 115 -11.35 5.31 -9.78
CA ARG A 115 -12.56 5.11 -8.97
C ARG A 115 -13.28 3.87 -9.46
N GLU A 116 -13.40 2.87 -8.61
CA GLU A 116 -14.07 1.62 -8.88
C GLU A 116 -15.49 1.66 -8.30
N ARG A 117 -16.46 1.19 -9.07
CA ARG A 117 -17.86 1.09 -8.65
C ARG A 117 -18.13 -0.37 -8.33
N SER A 118 -18.38 -0.67 -7.07
CA SER A 118 -18.82 -1.99 -6.65
C SER A 118 -20.31 -1.96 -6.33
N TYR A 119 -21.04 -2.95 -6.82
CA TYR A 119 -22.44 -3.13 -6.47
C TYR A 119 -22.53 -4.34 -5.53
N THR A 120 -23.04 -4.12 -4.33
CA THR A 120 -23.40 -5.21 -3.42
C THR A 120 -24.88 -5.52 -3.69
N PRO A 121 -25.19 -6.67 -4.32
CA PRO A 121 -26.57 -7.06 -4.53
C PRO A 121 -27.27 -7.22 -3.18
N GLY A 122 -28.52 -6.75 -3.10
CA GLY A 122 -29.40 -7.14 -2.01
C GLY A 122 -29.73 -8.63 -2.09
N TYR A 123 -30.62 -9.08 -1.23
CA TYR A 123 -31.05 -10.49 -1.23
C TYR A 123 -31.60 -10.88 -2.62
N ALA A 124 -31.01 -11.89 -3.23
CA ALA A 124 -31.43 -12.37 -4.55
C ALA A 124 -32.75 -13.14 -4.45
N TYR A 125 -33.68 -12.83 -5.36
CA TYR A 125 -34.90 -13.61 -5.53
C TYR A 125 -34.53 -15.03 -5.97
N ALA A 126 -34.90 -16.02 -5.17
CA ALA A 126 -34.89 -17.43 -5.57
C ALA A 126 -36.23 -18.05 -5.16
N PRO A 127 -36.85 -18.91 -5.98
CA PRO A 127 -38.09 -19.58 -5.61
C PRO A 127 -37.89 -20.35 -4.30
N TYR A 128 -38.72 -20.08 -3.30
CA TYR A 128 -38.69 -20.78 -2.01
C TYR A 128 -39.88 -21.73 -1.97
N GLY A 129 -39.63 -23.00 -1.68
CA GLY A 129 -40.68 -24.00 -1.49
C GLY A 129 -41.56 -23.67 -0.28
N TYR A 130 -42.80 -24.18 -0.29
CA TYR A 130 -43.81 -23.93 0.74
C TYR A 130 -43.47 -24.58 2.10
N TRP A 131 -42.48 -24.05 2.83
CA TRP A 131 -42.03 -24.53 4.14
C TRP A 131 -42.46 -23.61 5.30
N GLY A 132 -43.76 -23.36 5.42
CA GLY A 132 -44.35 -22.60 6.53
C GLY A 132 -44.27 -21.07 6.39
N PHE A 133 -45.13 -20.35 7.13
CA PHE A 133 -45.31 -18.91 6.96
C PHE A 133 -44.13 -18.07 7.51
N TRP A 134 -43.48 -18.53 8.59
CA TRP A 134 -42.41 -17.76 9.25
C TRP A 134 -41.09 -17.72 8.46
N PRO A 135 -40.57 -18.85 7.90
CA PRO A 135 -39.40 -18.81 7.02
C PRO A 135 -39.65 -17.98 5.76
N TYR A 136 -40.86 -18.03 5.21
CA TYR A 136 -41.28 -17.19 4.09
C TYR A 136 -41.27 -15.69 4.47
N TYR A 137 -41.95 -15.30 5.55
CA TYR A 137 -42.03 -13.92 6.01
C TYR A 137 -40.64 -13.34 6.35
N SER A 138 -39.83 -14.07 7.12
CA SER A 138 -38.46 -13.65 7.49
C SER A 138 -37.57 -13.43 6.26
N ARG A 139 -37.68 -14.30 5.25
CA ARG A 139 -36.92 -14.14 4.01
C ARG A 139 -37.36 -12.91 3.23
N TRP A 140 -38.67 -12.69 3.08
CA TRP A 140 -39.19 -11.51 2.38
C TRP A 140 -38.90 -10.22 3.12
N TYR A 141 -38.96 -10.23 4.46
CA TYR A 141 -38.55 -9.11 5.30
C TYR A 141 -37.09 -8.71 5.00
N ASN A 142 -36.17 -9.68 4.98
CA ASN A 142 -34.77 -9.42 4.66
C ASN A 142 -34.57 -8.90 3.22
N THR A 143 -35.28 -9.45 2.23
CA THR A 143 -35.23 -8.97 0.84
C THR A 143 -35.74 -7.54 0.70
N TYR A 144 -36.83 -7.20 1.40
CA TYR A 144 -37.48 -5.89 1.27
C TYR A 144 -36.72 -4.78 2.01
N TYR A 145 -36.16 -5.09 3.18
CA TYR A 145 -35.47 -4.10 4.03
C TYR A 145 -33.94 -4.11 3.88
N SER A 146 -33.36 -4.98 3.05
CA SER A 146 -31.93 -4.96 2.69
C SER A 146 -31.73 -4.77 1.17
N PRO A 147 -32.09 -3.60 0.61
CA PRO A 147 -31.87 -3.33 -0.81
C PRO A 147 -30.37 -3.33 -1.12
N GLY A 148 -30.04 -3.73 -2.35
CA GLY A 148 -28.67 -3.63 -2.84
C GLY A 148 -28.20 -2.18 -2.86
N TYR A 149 -26.90 -1.98 -2.67
CA TYR A 149 -26.29 -0.65 -2.63
C TYR A 149 -25.03 -0.61 -3.50
N VAL A 150 -24.72 0.59 -3.99
CA VAL A 150 -23.51 0.87 -4.75
C VAL A 150 -22.49 1.51 -3.81
N THR A 151 -21.28 0.98 -3.78
CA THR A 151 -20.12 1.61 -3.16
C THR A 151 -19.15 2.09 -4.23
N TYR A 152 -18.48 3.20 -3.92
CA TYR A 152 -17.37 3.69 -4.74
C TYR A 152 -16.10 3.60 -3.94
N SER A 153 -15.09 2.93 -4.50
CA SER A 153 -13.76 2.83 -3.91
C SER A 153 -12.72 3.51 -4.80
N THR A 154 -11.68 4.08 -4.20
CA THR A 154 -10.51 4.60 -4.92
C THR A 154 -9.39 3.59 -4.83
N ARG A 155 -8.93 3.10 -5.99
CA ARG A 155 -7.84 2.15 -6.12
C ARG A 155 -6.58 2.86 -6.59
N TYR A 156 -5.48 2.63 -5.87
CA TYR A 156 -4.14 3.08 -6.23
C TYR A 156 -3.28 1.87 -6.59
N GLN A 157 -2.60 1.92 -7.72
CA GLN A 157 -1.60 0.94 -8.11
C GLN A 157 -0.20 1.54 -8.02
N TRP A 158 0.69 0.81 -7.38
CA TRP A 158 2.07 1.21 -7.15
C TRP A 158 3.03 0.16 -7.67
N GLU A 159 4.07 0.61 -8.33
CA GLU A 159 5.22 -0.21 -8.70
C GLU A 159 6.45 0.27 -7.93
N GLY A 160 7.17 -0.67 -7.31
CA GLY A 160 8.42 -0.41 -6.62
C GLY A 160 9.56 -1.22 -7.24
N ASN A 161 10.65 -0.57 -7.65
CA ASN A 161 11.79 -1.23 -8.28
C ASN A 161 13.09 -0.86 -7.56
N LEU A 162 13.87 -1.86 -7.16
CA LEU A 162 15.18 -1.68 -6.54
C LEU A 162 16.28 -1.97 -7.54
N TYR A 163 17.18 -1.02 -7.74
CA TYR A 163 18.32 -1.14 -8.63
C TYR A 163 19.63 -1.08 -7.85
N ASP A 164 20.62 -1.84 -8.30
CA ASP A 164 22.02 -1.60 -7.96
C ASP A 164 22.55 -0.43 -8.81
N LEU A 165 23.01 0.65 -8.17
CA LEU A 165 23.40 1.87 -8.89
C LEU A 165 24.68 1.67 -9.72
N LYS A 166 25.58 0.78 -9.27
CA LYS A 166 26.88 0.56 -9.92
C LYS A 166 26.71 -0.20 -11.23
N SER A 167 25.93 -1.27 -11.23
CA SER A 167 25.69 -2.14 -12.38
C SER A 167 24.47 -1.76 -13.21
N GLY A 168 23.55 -0.96 -12.65
CA GLY A 168 22.24 -0.65 -13.24
C GLY A 168 21.26 -1.83 -13.21
N GLN A 169 21.62 -2.94 -12.56
CA GLN A 169 20.79 -4.14 -12.55
C GLN A 169 19.56 -3.96 -11.65
N LEU A 170 18.40 -4.39 -12.15
CA LEU A 170 17.19 -4.54 -11.35
C LEU A 170 17.33 -5.74 -10.40
N LEU A 171 17.38 -5.47 -9.10
CA LEU A 171 17.51 -6.49 -8.06
C LEU A 171 16.15 -7.03 -7.60
N TYR A 172 15.13 -6.18 -7.59
CA TYR A 172 13.80 -6.49 -7.06
C TYR A 172 12.73 -5.61 -7.68
N SER A 173 11.54 -6.18 -7.89
CA SER A 173 10.36 -5.47 -8.36
C SER A 173 9.14 -5.92 -7.57
N VAL A 174 8.22 -4.99 -7.28
CA VAL A 174 6.99 -5.23 -6.56
C VAL A 174 5.85 -4.40 -7.13
N GLN A 175 4.69 -5.02 -7.28
CA GLN A 175 3.45 -4.32 -7.54
C GLN A 175 2.55 -4.45 -6.32
N SER A 176 1.87 -3.36 -5.99
CA SER A 176 0.91 -3.34 -4.88
C SER A 176 -0.31 -2.49 -5.20
N GLN A 177 -1.40 -2.81 -4.51
CA GLN A 177 -2.66 -2.11 -4.64
C GLN A 177 -3.12 -1.62 -3.27
N SER A 178 -3.60 -0.38 -3.21
CA SER A 178 -4.26 0.19 -2.03
C SER A 178 -5.69 0.58 -2.35
N PHE A 179 -6.63 0.23 -1.47
CA PHE A 179 -8.04 0.56 -1.60
C PHE A 179 -8.48 1.47 -0.44
N ASP A 180 -9.18 2.55 -0.80
CA ASP A 180 -9.81 3.50 0.12
C ASP A 180 -8.96 3.89 1.34
N PRO A 181 -7.76 4.45 1.12
CA PRO A 181 -6.96 4.91 2.23
C PRO A 181 -7.65 6.08 2.95
N PRO A 182 -7.78 6.04 4.30
CA PRO A 182 -8.39 7.14 5.05
C PRO A 182 -7.55 8.42 4.96
N SER A 183 -6.26 8.30 4.62
CA SER A 183 -5.38 9.41 4.29
C SER A 183 -4.20 8.93 3.43
N THR A 184 -3.59 9.85 2.68
CA THR A 184 -2.36 9.57 1.92
C THR A 184 -1.22 9.09 2.81
N ALA A 185 -1.14 9.61 4.05
CA ALA A 185 -0.15 9.20 5.03
C ALA A 185 -0.36 7.74 5.45
N ARG A 186 -1.61 7.33 5.73
CA ARG A 186 -1.91 5.94 6.10
C ARG A 186 -1.59 4.98 4.95
N MET A 187 -1.90 5.36 3.72
CA MET A 187 -1.51 4.59 2.53
C MET A 187 0.00 4.41 2.44
N ALA A 188 0.78 5.49 2.60
CA ALA A 188 2.23 5.43 2.52
C ALA A 188 2.85 4.55 3.61
N VAL A 189 2.34 4.62 4.85
CA VAL A 189 2.74 3.72 5.94
C VAL A 189 2.44 2.26 5.58
N LEU A 190 1.23 1.96 5.11
CA LEU A 190 0.84 0.60 4.76
C LEU A 190 1.66 0.05 3.59
N TYR A 191 1.88 0.86 2.55
CA TYR A 191 2.74 0.51 1.43
C TYR A 191 4.15 0.16 1.91
N ALA A 192 4.78 1.06 2.67
CA ALA A 192 6.13 0.87 3.19
C ALA A 192 6.26 -0.44 3.99
N GLN A 193 5.30 -0.69 4.90
CA GLN A 193 5.26 -1.91 5.69
C GLN A 193 5.12 -3.17 4.84
N GLN A 194 4.23 -3.17 3.84
CA GLN A 194 4.02 -4.33 2.98
C GLN A 194 5.21 -4.61 2.06
N VAL A 195 5.82 -3.58 1.48
CA VAL A 195 7.00 -3.71 0.61
C VAL A 195 8.21 -4.19 1.40
N VAL A 196 8.54 -3.57 2.54
CA VAL A 196 9.69 -4.01 3.36
C VAL A 196 9.48 -5.43 3.90
N LYS A 197 8.24 -5.78 4.27
CA LYS A 197 7.89 -7.17 4.63
C LYS A 197 8.11 -8.13 3.46
N ASP A 198 7.69 -7.77 2.25
CA ASP A 198 7.91 -8.61 1.07
C ASP A 198 9.39 -8.73 0.70
N MET A 199 10.17 -7.65 0.76
CA MET A 199 11.63 -7.70 0.56
C MET A 199 12.31 -8.65 1.57
N THR A 200 11.85 -8.67 2.82
CA THR A 200 12.31 -9.63 3.83
C THR A 200 11.89 -11.07 3.48
N LYS A 201 10.64 -11.27 3.04
CA LYS A 201 10.13 -12.59 2.60
C LYS A 201 10.93 -13.14 1.41
N ARG A 202 11.29 -12.27 0.47
CA ARG A 202 12.12 -12.55 -0.71
C ARG A 202 13.60 -12.72 -0.38
N ASN A 203 13.98 -12.65 0.91
CA ASN A 203 15.35 -12.79 1.41
C ASN A 203 16.33 -11.72 0.84
N LEU A 204 15.78 -10.58 0.41
CA LEU A 204 16.56 -9.44 -0.07
C LEU A 204 17.07 -8.60 1.10
N LEU A 205 16.25 -8.53 2.17
CA LEU A 205 16.64 -8.03 3.48
C LEU A 205 16.82 -9.20 4.45
N ALA A 206 17.68 -9.02 5.45
CA ALA A 206 17.89 -10.00 6.52
C ALA A 206 16.58 -10.29 7.27
N ARG A 207 16.37 -11.57 7.61
CA ARG A 207 15.36 -11.96 8.61
C ARG A 207 15.93 -11.62 9.99
N ASN A 208 15.34 -10.64 10.66
CA ASN A 208 15.58 -10.39 12.09
C ASN A 208 14.76 -11.37 12.91
#